data_AF-A0A1H9PGG4-F1
#
_entry.id   AF-A0A1H9PGG4-F1
#
_cell.length_a   1.000
_cell.length_b   1.000
_cell.length_c   1.000
_cell.angle_alpha   90.00
_cell.angle_beta   90.00
_cell.angle_gamma   90.00
#
_symmetry.space_group_name_H-M   'P 1'
#
loop_
_entity.id
_entity.type
_entity.pdbx_description
1 polymer ?
#
loop_
_entity_poly.entity_id
_entity_poly.type
_entity_poly.pdbx_seq_one_letter_code
_entity_poly.pdbx_strand_id
1 'polypeptide(L)'
;MLEWFKKNESGLKALSIFIGVIVPLTTLSFSAVKYVETNNRLASQKTFENYHLIIGRIGGGEHADIFVAASNVYELRNYPEYREFSIRLLQDMKDNWASGKNDVFSREIDLTIEYLSFQK
;
A
#
# COMPACT_ATOMS: atom_id res chain seq x y z
N MET A 1 36.67 45.01 -20.00
CA MET A 1 35.89 44.07 -19.16
C MET A 1 35.01 44.79 -18.14
N LEU A 2 35.53 45.65 -17.27
CA LEU A 2 34.73 46.39 -16.26
C LEU A 2 33.60 47.26 -16.85
N GLU A 3 33.86 47.94 -17.97
CA GLU A 3 32.87 48.77 -18.71
C GLU A 3 31.68 47.95 -19.23
N TRP A 4 31.91 46.69 -19.64
CA TRP A 4 30.86 45.79 -20.14
C TRP A 4 29.91 45.35 -19.02
N PHE A 5 30.46 45.04 -17.84
CA PHE A 5 29.66 44.70 -16.66
C PHE A 5 28.79 45.87 -16.18
N LYS A 6 29.33 47.10 -16.17
CA LYS A 6 28.55 48.30 -15.84
C LYS A 6 27.41 48.54 -16.84
N LYS A 7 27.67 48.32 -18.14
CA LYS A 7 26.64 48.48 -19.18
C LYS A 7 25.52 47.44 -19.07
N ASN A 8 25.81 46.24 -18.56
CA ASN A 8 24.86 45.12 -18.46
C ASN A 8 24.36 44.86 -17.02
N GLU A 9 24.61 45.79 -16.09
CA GLU A 9 24.36 45.64 -14.66
C GLU A 9 22.89 45.36 -14.33
N SER A 10 21.96 45.99 -15.05
CA SER A 10 20.52 45.77 -14.89
C SER A 10 20.09 44.35 -15.26
N GLY A 11 20.62 43.80 -16.36
CA GLY A 11 20.34 42.44 -16.81
C GLY A 11 20.89 41.38 -15.84
N LEU A 12 22.08 41.63 -15.28
CA LEU A 12 22.69 40.74 -14.28
C LEU A 12 21.92 40.72 -12.96
N LYS A 13 21.42 41.88 -12.51
CA LYS A 13 20.55 41.97 -11.32
C LYS A 13 19.19 41.30 -11.53
N ALA A 14 18.59 41.48 -12.70
CA ALA A 14 17.33 40.78 -13.02
C ALA A 14 17.55 39.25 -13.01
N LEU A 15 18.62 38.78 -13.65
CA LEU A 15 18.94 37.36 -13.72
C LEU A 15 19.22 36.75 -12.33
N SER A 16 19.90 37.47 -11.42
CA SER A 16 20.14 36.99 -10.07
C SER A 16 18.86 36.86 -9.25
N ILE A 17 17.93 37.81 -9.38
CA ILE A 17 16.60 37.74 -8.74
C ILE A 17 15.80 36.57 -9.31
N PHE A 18 15.78 36.41 -10.64
CA PHE A 18 15.10 35.30 -11.29
C PHE A 18 15.64 33.95 -10.81
N ILE A 19 16.96 33.76 -10.79
CA ILE A 19 17.58 32.53 -10.28
C ILE A 19 17.24 32.34 -8.79
N GLY A 20 17.33 33.41 -8.00
CA GLY A 20 17.03 33.39 -6.57
C GLY A 20 15.59 33.00 -6.23
N VAL A 21 14.65 33.16 -7.17
CA VAL A 21 13.24 32.76 -6.99
C VAL A 21 12.95 31.41 -7.64
N ILE A 22 13.42 31.19 -8.87
CA ILE A 22 13.10 29.98 -9.64
C ILE A 22 13.79 28.74 -9.06
N VAL A 23 15.05 28.84 -8.63
CA VAL A 23 15.79 27.68 -8.11
C VAL A 23 15.16 27.15 -6.81
N PRO A 24 14.77 27.99 -5.82
CA PRO A 24 14.04 27.50 -4.65
C PRO A 24 12.68 26.91 -4.99
N LEU A 25 11.91 27.54 -5.89
CA LEU A 25 10.57 27.06 -6.27
C LEU A 25 10.62 25.69 -6.96
N THR A 26 11.58 25.49 -7.86
CA THR A 26 11.80 24.21 -8.52
C THR A 26 12.25 23.14 -7.52
N THR A 27 13.14 23.48 -6.59
CA THR A 27 13.58 22.57 -5.53
C THR A 27 12.43 22.15 -4.61
N LEU A 28 11.59 23.10 -4.20
CA LEU A 28 10.40 22.83 -3.38
C LEU A 28 9.40 21.95 -4.12
N SER A 29 9.15 22.23 -5.40
CA SER A 29 8.24 21.44 -6.24
C SER A 29 8.74 20.00 -6.37
N PHE A 30 10.03 19.81 -6.63
CA PHE A 30 10.63 18.48 -6.71
C PHE A 30 10.53 17.72 -5.38
N SER A 31 10.79 18.41 -4.26
CA SER A 31 10.69 17.81 -2.92
C SER A 31 9.27 17.36 -2.60
N ALA A 32 8.26 18.17 -2.94
CA ALA A 32 6.85 17.82 -2.75
C ALA A 32 6.46 16.57 -3.56
N VAL A 33 6.86 16.50 -4.83
CA VAL A 33 6.61 15.32 -5.67
C VAL A 33 7.29 14.08 -5.08
N LYS A 34 8.55 14.20 -4.67
CA LYS A 34 9.29 13.07 -4.07
C LYS A 34 8.71 12.61 -2.74
N TYR A 35 8.19 13.52 -1.94
CA TYR A 35 7.50 13.19 -0.70
C TYR A 35 6.24 12.36 -0.97
N VAL A 36 5.40 12.78 -1.92
CA VAL A 36 4.18 12.04 -2.30
C VAL A 36 4.53 10.66 -2.86
N GLU A 37 5.51 10.57 -3.76
CA GLU A 37 5.98 9.30 -4.32
C GLU A 37 6.47 8.35 -3.23
N THR A 38 7.27 8.86 -2.29
CA THR A 38 7.80 8.07 -1.18
C THR A 38 6.69 7.61 -0.25
N ASN A 39 5.75 8.49 0.08
CA ASN A 39 4.63 8.17 0.96
C ASN A 39 3.71 7.11 0.34
N ASN A 40 3.46 7.20 -0.96
CA ASN A 40 2.69 6.19 -1.69
C ASN A 40 3.41 4.84 -1.68
N ARG A 41 4.73 4.82 -1.89
CA ARG A 41 5.52 3.58 -1.82
C ARG A 41 5.49 2.96 -0.42
N LEU A 42 5.60 3.78 0.63
CA LEU A 42 5.52 3.32 2.02
C LEU A 42 4.12 2.78 2.35
N ALA A 43 3.07 3.43 1.86
CA ALA A 43 1.70 2.95 2.02
C ALA A 43 1.52 1.57 1.36
N SER A 44 1.97 1.40 0.12
CA SER A 44 1.91 0.11 -0.58
C SER A 44 2.73 -0.98 0.12
N GLN A 45 3.92 -0.65 0.61
CA GLN A 45 4.74 -1.60 1.37
C GLN A 45 4.05 -2.01 2.67
N LYS A 46 3.45 -1.07 3.40
CA LYS A 46 2.70 -1.36 4.62
C LYS A 46 1.48 -2.24 4.33
N THR A 47 0.77 -2.00 3.24
CA THR A 47 -0.34 -2.87 2.80
C THR A 47 0.16 -4.30 2.53
N PHE A 48 1.28 -4.45 1.79
CA PHE A 48 1.91 -5.74 1.54
C PHE A 48 2.31 -6.46 2.84
N GLU A 49 2.98 -5.76 3.76
CA GLU A 49 3.42 -6.34 5.04
C GLU A 49 2.23 -6.79 5.89
N ASN A 50 1.20 -5.94 6.02
CA ASN A 50 0.00 -6.26 6.77
C ASN A 50 -0.73 -7.48 6.19
N TYR A 51 -0.84 -7.57 4.86
CA TYR A 51 -1.44 -8.71 4.18
C TYR A 51 -0.73 -10.03 4.53
N HIS A 52 0.60 -10.05 4.47
CA HIS A 52 1.40 -11.24 4.80
C HIS A 52 1.31 -11.60 6.28
N LEU A 53 1.21 -10.61 7.17
CA LEU A 53 0.97 -10.84 8.59
C LEU A 53 -0.39 -11.50 8.85
N ILE A 54 -1.45 -11.08 8.14
CA ILE A 54 -2.79 -11.68 8.25
C ILE A 54 -2.74 -13.14 7.79
N ILE A 55 -2.15 -13.43 6.62
CA ILE A 55 -2.00 -14.82 6.15
C ILE A 55 -1.23 -15.68 7.16
N GLY A 56 -0.11 -15.16 7.70
CA GLY A 56 0.68 -15.89 8.70
C GLY A 56 -0.10 -16.21 9.96
N ARG A 57 -1.05 -15.35 10.37
CA ARG A 57 -1.93 -15.57 11.52
C ARG A 57 -3.04 -16.57 11.24
N ILE A 58 -3.54 -16.60 10.00
CA ILE A 58 -4.56 -17.55 9.56
C ILE A 58 -4.03 -19.00 9.62
N GLY A 59 -2.75 -19.23 9.30
CA GLY A 59 -2.10 -20.54 9.34
C GLY A 59 -1.59 -21.00 10.72
N GLY A 60 -1.82 -20.24 11.78
CA GLY A 60 -1.11 -20.36 13.05
C GLY A 60 -1.60 -21.41 14.07
N GLY A 61 -1.47 -22.71 13.76
CA GLY A 61 -1.31 -23.80 14.73
C GLY A 61 -2.56 -24.34 15.48
N GLU A 62 -2.39 -25.52 16.10
CA GLU A 62 -3.41 -26.32 16.84
C GLU A 62 -4.18 -25.59 17.97
N HIS A 63 -3.82 -24.34 18.28
CA HIS A 63 -4.43 -23.51 19.33
C HIS A 63 -4.90 -22.14 18.82
N ALA A 64 -4.98 -21.92 17.51
CA ALA A 64 -5.59 -20.72 16.96
C ALA A 64 -7.06 -20.64 17.37
N ASP A 65 -7.43 -19.56 18.06
CA ASP A 65 -8.83 -19.25 18.32
C ASP A 65 -9.57 -19.09 16.97
N ILE A 66 -10.60 -19.89 16.79
CA ILE A 66 -11.43 -19.95 15.58
C ILE A 66 -12.02 -18.57 15.26
N PHE A 67 -12.37 -17.77 16.27
CA PHE A 67 -12.89 -16.43 16.05
C PHE A 67 -11.82 -15.46 15.55
N VAL A 68 -10.58 -15.62 16.01
CA VAL A 68 -9.45 -14.84 15.51
C VAL A 68 -9.15 -15.23 14.06
N ALA A 69 -9.14 -16.52 13.75
CA ALA A 69 -8.97 -17.00 12.37
C ALA A 69 -10.09 -16.47 11.45
N ALA A 70 -11.36 -16.55 11.87
CA ALA A 70 -12.49 -16.02 11.12
C ALA A 70 -12.37 -14.50 10.90
N SER A 71 -11.98 -13.74 11.93
CA SER A 71 -11.77 -12.29 11.79
C SER A 71 -10.66 -11.96 10.78
N ASN A 72 -9.56 -12.72 10.78
CA ASN A 72 -8.49 -12.53 9.82
C ASN A 72 -8.93 -12.86 8.38
N VAL A 73 -9.79 -13.87 8.20
CA VAL A 73 -10.39 -14.19 6.90
C VAL A 73 -11.28 -13.04 6.42
N TYR A 74 -12.13 -12.49 7.28
CA TYR A 74 -12.95 -11.33 6.97
C TYR A 74 -12.10 -10.12 6.52
N GLU A 75 -10.98 -9.88 7.20
CA GLU A 75 -10.05 -8.78 6.87
C GLU A 75 -9.40 -8.90 5.49
N LEU A 76 -9.32 -10.10 4.90
CA LEU A 76 -8.79 -10.27 3.54
C LEU A 76 -9.60 -9.51 2.47
N ARG A 77 -10.85 -9.17 2.76
CA ARG A 77 -11.71 -8.34 1.89
C ARG A 77 -11.14 -6.95 1.63
N ASN A 78 -10.27 -6.47 2.50
CA ASN A 78 -9.62 -5.16 2.39
C ASN A 78 -8.43 -5.15 1.41
N TYR A 79 -8.08 -6.30 0.83
CA TYR A 79 -6.89 -6.49 -0.01
C TYR A 79 -7.27 -7.00 -1.42
N PRO A 80 -7.99 -6.20 -2.23
CA PRO A 80 -8.45 -6.62 -3.55
C PRO A 80 -7.31 -6.95 -4.52
N GLU A 81 -6.12 -6.35 -4.33
CA GLU A 81 -4.95 -6.61 -5.16
C GLU A 81 -4.40 -8.05 -5.03
N TYR A 82 -4.71 -8.74 -3.93
CA TYR A 82 -4.34 -10.15 -3.72
C TYR A 82 -5.54 -11.09 -3.82
N ARG A 83 -6.66 -10.65 -4.42
CA ARG A 83 -7.92 -11.40 -4.53
C ARG A 83 -7.70 -12.83 -5.01
N GLU A 84 -7.03 -13.00 -6.16
CA GLU A 84 -6.90 -14.32 -6.80
C GLU A 84 -6.13 -15.32 -5.93
N PHE A 85 -5.06 -14.85 -5.28
CA PHE A 85 -4.29 -15.69 -4.36
C PHE A 85 -5.08 -15.98 -3.09
N SER A 86 -5.78 -14.98 -2.53
CA SER A 86 -6.61 -15.13 -1.34
C SER A 86 -7.73 -16.15 -1.57
N ILE A 87 -8.40 -16.13 -2.72
CA ILE A 87 -9.43 -17.13 -3.06
C ILE A 87 -8.85 -18.54 -3.07
N ARG A 88 -7.71 -18.76 -3.76
CA ARG A 88 -7.08 -20.09 -3.81
C ARG A 88 -6.66 -20.57 -2.42
N LEU A 89 -6.03 -19.69 -1.64
CA LEU A 89 -5.61 -20.00 -0.27
C LEU A 89 -6.82 -20.40 0.59
N LEU A 90 -7.90 -19.62 0.55
CA LEU A 90 -9.10 -19.90 1.35
C LEU A 90 -9.80 -21.21 0.92
N GLN A 91 -9.79 -21.54 -0.38
CA GLN A 91 -10.28 -22.82 -0.89
C GLN A 91 -9.44 -23.98 -0.35
N ASP A 92 -8.11 -23.90 -0.47
CA ASP A 92 -7.19 -24.91 0.07
C ASP A 92 -7.37 -25.07 1.59
N MET A 93 -7.54 -23.97 2.30
CA MET A 93 -7.79 -23.99 3.74
C MET A 93 -9.10 -24.67 4.11
N LYS A 94 -10.18 -24.41 3.36
CA LYS A 94 -11.49 -25.03 3.58
C LYS A 94 -11.39 -26.55 3.44
N ASP A 95 -10.69 -27.03 2.41
CA ASP A 95 -10.53 -28.45 2.12
C ASP A 95 -9.69 -29.15 3.19
N ASN A 96 -8.65 -28.48 3.70
CA ASN A 96 -7.75 -29.05 4.71
C ASN A 96 -8.28 -28.97 6.16
N TRP A 97 -9.16 -28.01 6.48
CA TRP A 97 -9.74 -27.85 7.83
C TRP A 97 -11.04 -28.63 8.05
N ALA A 98 -11.54 -29.35 7.04
CA ALA A 98 -12.78 -30.12 7.08
C ALA A 98 -12.82 -31.28 8.10
N SER A 99 -11.73 -31.54 8.83
CA SER A 99 -11.66 -32.55 9.90
C SER A 99 -12.28 -32.11 11.23
N GLY A 100 -12.51 -30.80 11.44
CA GLY A 100 -13.20 -30.25 12.61
C GLY A 100 -14.48 -29.53 12.23
N LYS A 101 -15.63 -29.97 12.78
CA LYS A 101 -16.97 -29.38 12.56
C LYS A 101 -17.10 -27.94 13.10
N ASN A 102 -16.37 -26.97 12.57
CA ASN A 102 -16.43 -25.57 12.98
C ASN A 102 -17.13 -24.72 11.90
N ASP A 103 -18.46 -24.70 12.00
CA ASP A 103 -19.38 -24.05 11.05
C ASP A 103 -19.11 -22.54 10.86
N VAL A 104 -18.62 -21.85 11.90
CA VAL A 104 -18.38 -20.40 11.84
C VAL A 104 -17.23 -20.05 10.90
N PHE A 105 -16.12 -20.77 10.97
CA PHE A 105 -14.94 -20.46 10.15
C PHE A 105 -15.16 -20.82 8.69
N SER A 106 -15.73 -21.99 8.42
CA SER A 106 -16.08 -22.40 7.06
C SER A 106 -17.07 -21.44 6.41
N ARG A 107 -18.05 -20.95 7.18
CA ARG A 107 -18.99 -19.92 6.70
C ARG A 107 -18.28 -18.60 6.38
N GLU A 108 -17.35 -18.16 7.22
CA GLU A 108 -16.62 -16.91 6.98
C GLU A 108 -15.70 -17.00 5.74
N ILE A 109 -15.11 -18.18 5.51
CA ILE A 109 -14.39 -18.48 4.27
C ILE A 109 -15.32 -18.32 3.06
N ASP A 110 -16.50 -18.96 3.09
CA ASP A 110 -17.42 -18.94 1.97
C ASP A 110 -17.91 -17.52 1.64
N LEU A 111 -18.29 -16.75 2.67
CA LEU A 111 -18.70 -15.35 2.52
C LEU A 111 -17.58 -14.48 1.95
N THR A 112 -16.33 -14.76 2.35
CA THR A 112 -15.18 -13.98 1.88
C THR A 112 -14.81 -14.34 0.44
N ILE A 113 -14.84 -15.62 0.06
CA ILE A 113 -14.64 -16.04 -1.32
C ILE A 113 -15.71 -15.44 -2.22
N GLU A 114 -16.97 -15.46 -1.79
CA GLU A 114 -18.08 -14.87 -2.52
C GLU A 114 -17.86 -13.37 -2.74
N TYR A 115 -17.59 -12.62 -1.67
CA TYR A 115 -17.31 -11.19 -1.75
C TYR A 115 -16.17 -10.87 -2.72
N LEU A 116 -15.05 -11.58 -2.58
CA LEU A 116 -13.87 -11.41 -3.41
C LEU A 116 -14.20 -11.72 -4.89
N SER A 117 -15.02 -12.74 -5.17
CA SER A 117 -15.38 -13.12 -6.53
C SER A 117 -16.26 -12.09 -7.26
N PHE A 118 -17.06 -11.31 -6.53
CA PHE A 118 -17.97 -10.31 -7.11
C PHE A 118 -17.35 -8.91 -7.29
N GLN A 119 -16.34 -8.55 -6.49
CA GLN A 119 -15.57 -7.33 -6.69
C GLN A 119 -14.67 -7.51 -7.91
N LYS A 120 -15.03 -6.94 -9.07
CA LYS A 120 -14.21 -6.96 -10.29
C LYS A 120 -13.15 -5.86 -10.28
#